data_AF-A0A3A8J3L8-F1
#
_entry.id   AF-A0A3A8J3L8-F1
#
_cell.length_a   1.000
_cell.length_b   1.000
_cell.length_c   1.000
_cell.angle_alpha   90.00
_cell.angle_beta   90.00
_cell.angle_gamma   90.00
#
_symmetry.space_group_name_H-M   'P 1'
#
loop_
_entity.id
_entity.type
_entity.pdbx_description
1 polymer ?
#
loop_
_entity_poly.entity_id
_entity_poly.type
_entity_poly.pdbx_seq_one_letter_code
_entity_poly.pdbx_strand_id
1 'polypeptide(L)'
;MRNIWKVGALGAVFGAVLSVGGCNDFDTAYEKCVSEGRCGPDGGAGDGGVDSGPVDPEPTCTPSSEMDEPDPEGKDLNCDGVDGMASAGYFVDPERGNDGDDGTPLHPLKTLTNALERIRTNADGTGRKSVYLGVGTYNESPIVVTTPVSLYGGYQWVTPGFRFWSRFQSSEPTLIDGGTLAFTVSDVTNASVVLNTLHIASANAANFSEPSIALRVLNSSNVMLQQMVVVAGNGGPGRDGSDGGAGTFGGSGNPGVDSNGSNAIGGAGGASPCDVQRVGGQGGKSLSTSAGESGADGGPNGAGGRGGDGGPQAAVLPENCNTFECTCNALGGAAGLAGANGGGGTAGKGGTGDGVLSAGLWVAGAPGENGTPGKPGTAGGGGGAGGSCAFNASPIATEG
;
A
#
# COMPACT_ATOMS: atom_id res chain seq x y z
N MET A 1 -24.28 20.91 -1.21
CA MET A 1 -24.70 19.73 -0.42
C MET A 1 -23.45 18.91 -0.14
N ARG A 2 -22.85 19.00 1.06
CA ARG A 2 -22.95 18.00 2.16
C ARG A 2 -22.52 16.60 1.65
N ASN A 3 -21.50 15.91 2.16
CA ASN A 3 -20.94 15.82 3.51
C ASN A 3 -19.52 15.23 3.44
N ILE A 4 -18.60 15.66 4.31
CA ILE A 4 -17.47 14.84 4.74
C ILE A 4 -17.48 14.84 6.26
N TRP A 5 -17.59 13.65 6.83
CA TRP A 5 -17.59 13.38 8.26
C TRP A 5 -16.40 12.46 8.55
N LYS A 6 -15.78 12.68 9.72
CA LYS A 6 -14.85 11.82 10.46
C LYS A 6 -13.37 11.82 10.04
N VAL A 7 -12.60 12.67 10.71
CA VAL A 7 -11.41 12.20 11.45
C VAL A 7 -11.54 12.76 12.86
N GLY A 8 -11.79 11.86 13.81
CA GLY A 8 -11.82 12.15 15.23
C GLY A 8 -10.65 11.49 15.92
N ALA A 9 -10.29 12.08 17.06
CA ALA A 9 -9.51 11.51 18.14
C ALA A 9 -7.99 11.33 17.89
N LEU A 10 -7.24 12.39 18.17
CA LEU A 10 -5.95 12.36 18.88
C LEU A 10 -5.54 13.81 19.17
N GLY A 11 -5.95 14.34 20.33
CA GLY A 11 -5.67 15.73 20.71
C GLY A 11 -6.37 16.12 22.00
N ALA A 12 -6.23 15.31 23.04
CA ALA A 12 -6.80 15.58 24.36
C ALA A 12 -5.75 15.28 25.45
N VAL A 13 -4.64 16.01 25.45
CA VAL A 13 -3.78 16.24 26.62
C VAL A 13 -3.17 17.64 26.42
N PHE A 14 -3.27 18.51 27.42
CA PHE A 14 -2.87 19.95 27.45
C PHE A 14 -3.94 21.01 27.13
N GLY A 15 -5.10 20.92 27.80
CA GLY A 15 -6.08 22.02 27.80
C GLY A 15 -6.89 22.09 29.09
N ALA A 16 -6.25 22.05 30.25
CA ALA A 16 -6.96 22.17 31.53
C ALA A 16 -6.07 22.69 32.68
N VAL A 17 -5.55 23.91 32.57
CA VAL A 17 -5.36 24.81 33.73
C VAL A 17 -5.45 26.24 33.20
N LEU A 18 -6.43 27.00 33.71
CA LEU A 18 -6.53 28.47 33.83
C LEU A 18 -7.97 28.94 33.58
N SER A 19 -8.87 28.57 34.48
CA SER A 19 -10.17 29.21 34.67
C SER A 19 -10.35 29.58 36.14
N VAL A 20 -9.44 30.41 36.67
CA VAL A 20 -9.69 31.18 37.88
C VAL A 20 -9.70 32.65 37.48
N GLY A 21 -10.89 33.23 37.47
CA GLY A 21 -11.11 34.63 37.16
C GLY A 21 -10.47 35.53 38.21
N GLY A 22 -9.49 36.32 37.76
CA GLY A 22 -9.12 37.60 38.35
C GLY A 22 -9.29 38.65 37.26
N CYS A 23 -10.09 39.68 37.52
CA CYS A 23 -10.14 40.86 36.65
C CYS A 23 -8.76 41.53 36.70
N ASN A 24 -7.93 41.28 35.70
CA ASN A 24 -6.70 42.05 35.54
C ASN A 24 -7.09 43.42 34.98
N ASP A 25 -6.68 44.47 35.69
CA ASP A 25 -6.79 45.85 35.23
C ASP A 25 -5.75 46.06 34.11
N PHE A 26 -6.18 45.78 32.88
CA PHE A 26 -5.35 45.87 31.69
C PHE A 26 -4.92 47.31 31.41
N ASP A 27 -5.67 48.31 31.88
CA ASP A 27 -5.32 49.72 31.73
C ASP A 27 -4.10 50.06 32.60
N THR A 28 -4.10 49.62 33.85
CA THR A 28 -2.95 49.82 34.75
C THR A 28 -1.70 49.05 34.27
N ALA A 29 -1.89 47.84 33.72
CA ALA A 29 -0.79 47.06 33.15
C ALA A 29 -0.21 47.72 31.88
N TYR A 30 -1.06 48.35 31.06
CA TYR A 30 -0.66 49.08 29.86
C TYR A 30 0.09 50.38 30.22
N GLU A 31 -0.43 51.17 31.16
CA GLU A 31 0.25 52.39 31.64
C GLU A 31 1.63 52.09 32.22
N LYS A 32 1.77 50.98 32.96
CA LYS A 32 3.06 50.52 33.47
C LYS A 32 4.02 50.13 32.35
N CYS A 33 3.54 49.44 31.31
CA CYS A 33 4.35 49.08 30.15
C CYS A 33 4.83 50.30 29.34
N VAL A 34 3.99 51.33 29.22
CA VAL A 34 4.34 52.62 28.60
C VAL A 34 5.38 53.36 29.46
N SER A 35 5.20 53.39 30.78
CA SER A 35 6.14 54.06 31.70
C SER A 35 7.53 53.40 31.77
N GLU A 36 7.58 52.08 31.54
CA GLU A 36 8.82 51.29 31.47
C GLU A 36 9.44 51.29 30.07
N GLY A 37 8.82 51.94 29.08
CA GLY A 37 9.31 52.02 27.69
C GLY A 37 9.26 50.70 26.93
N ARG A 38 8.47 49.73 27.40
CA ARG A 38 8.39 48.37 26.86
C ARG A 38 7.23 48.18 25.88
N CYS A 39 6.26 49.08 25.91
CA CYS A 39 5.14 49.14 24.97
C CYS A 39 4.96 50.59 24.52
N GLY A 40 5.38 50.89 23.30
CA GLY A 40 5.03 52.12 22.58
C GLY A 40 4.76 51.74 21.13
N PRO A 41 3.84 52.43 20.43
CA PRO A 41 3.80 52.32 18.99
C PRO A 41 5.14 52.82 18.47
N ASP A 42 5.69 52.15 17.47
CA ASP A 42 6.42 52.88 16.44
C ASP A 42 5.57 54.10 16.11
N GLY A 43 6.06 55.25 16.54
CA GLY A 43 5.42 56.53 16.36
C GLY A 43 5.42 56.82 14.87
N GLY A 44 4.45 56.26 14.15
CA GLY A 44 3.97 56.78 12.88
C GLY A 44 3.33 58.14 13.12
N ALA A 45 4.17 59.14 13.43
CA ALA A 45 3.89 60.51 13.05
C ALA A 45 4.35 60.62 11.60
N GLY A 46 3.40 60.73 10.68
CA GLY A 46 3.71 61.25 9.36
C GLY A 46 4.21 62.67 9.52
N ASP A 47 5.50 62.89 9.28
CA ASP A 47 5.97 64.12 8.66
C ASP A 47 6.05 63.89 7.16
N GLY A 48 5.37 64.75 6.41
CA GLY A 48 5.47 64.82 4.96
C GLY A 48 6.83 65.38 4.53
N GLY A 49 7.90 64.67 4.86
CA GLY A 49 9.26 64.95 4.42
C GLY A 49 9.62 64.00 3.29
N VAL A 50 9.67 64.53 2.06
CA VAL A 50 10.38 63.89 0.95
C VAL A 50 11.86 63.86 1.31
N ASP A 51 12.29 62.85 2.06
CA ASP A 51 13.71 62.64 2.34
C ASP A 51 14.23 61.54 1.42
N SER A 52 14.89 62.00 0.37
CA SER A 52 15.65 61.18 -0.59
C SER A 52 16.99 60.82 0.05
N GLY A 53 16.96 60.10 1.18
CA GLY A 53 18.12 59.54 1.86
C GLY A 53 18.29 58.06 1.50
N PRO A 54 19.53 57.57 1.36
CA PRO A 54 19.75 56.17 0.99
C PRO A 54 19.17 55.27 2.09
N VAL A 55 18.43 54.25 1.65
CA VAL A 55 17.97 53.12 2.44
C VAL A 55 19.10 52.66 3.37
N ASP A 56 18.83 52.65 4.67
CA ASP A 56 19.73 52.13 5.70
C ASP A 56 20.18 50.71 5.31
N PRO A 57 21.49 50.43 5.17
CA PRO A 57 21.94 49.08 4.88
C PRO A 57 21.74 48.17 6.11
N GLU A 58 20.67 47.38 6.06
CA GLU A 58 20.42 46.16 6.85
C GLU A 58 21.68 45.25 6.96
N PRO A 59 21.76 44.42 8.02
CA PRO A 59 22.85 44.34 8.98
C PRO A 59 24.20 43.95 8.36
N THR A 60 25.24 44.69 8.75
CA THR A 60 26.62 44.28 8.54
C THR A 60 26.89 42.97 9.28
N CYS A 61 26.96 41.85 8.57
CA CYS A 61 27.55 40.64 9.12
C CYS A 61 29.03 40.94 9.41
N THR A 62 29.43 40.88 10.67
CA THR A 62 30.82 41.05 11.09
C THR A 62 31.42 39.67 11.37
N PRO A 63 32.40 39.21 10.57
CA PRO A 63 32.94 37.86 10.71
C PRO A 63 33.58 37.72 12.09
N SER A 64 33.21 36.64 12.78
CA SER A 64 33.73 36.30 14.11
C SER A 64 34.67 35.10 14.08
N SER A 65 34.69 34.36 12.97
CA SER A 65 35.57 33.23 12.69
C SER A 65 35.85 33.13 11.19
N GLU A 66 37.01 32.60 10.80
CA GLU A 66 37.31 32.24 9.39
C GLU A 66 36.75 30.88 9.00
N MET A 67 36.55 29.99 10.00
CA MET A 67 35.91 28.70 9.81
C MET A 67 34.47 28.75 10.29
N ASP A 68 33.58 28.25 9.45
CA ASP A 68 32.17 28.14 9.75
C ASP A 68 31.68 26.75 9.33
N GLU A 69 31.22 25.96 10.29
CA GLU A 69 30.71 24.60 10.05
C GLU A 69 29.21 24.62 10.36
N PRO A 70 28.36 23.96 9.55
CA PRO A 70 26.92 24.02 9.74
C PRO A 70 26.50 23.66 11.17
N ASP A 71 25.91 24.62 11.87
CA ASP A 71 25.55 24.49 13.29
C ASP A 71 24.04 24.59 13.54
N PRO A 72 23.53 24.12 14.70
CA PRO A 72 22.10 24.20 15.02
C PRO A 72 21.55 25.62 15.18
N GLU A 73 22.41 26.60 15.47
CA GLU A 73 22.05 28.00 15.58
C GLU A 73 21.89 28.70 14.22
N GLY A 74 22.37 28.08 13.13
CA GLY A 74 22.23 28.56 11.76
C GLY A 74 22.99 29.85 11.50
N LYS A 75 24.12 30.06 12.18
CA LYS A 75 24.85 31.34 12.17
C LYS A 75 25.97 31.33 11.14
N ASP A 76 25.91 32.29 10.22
CA ASP A 76 27.03 32.59 9.31
C ASP A 76 28.15 33.31 10.10
N LEU A 77 29.17 32.57 10.53
CA LEU A 77 30.26 33.09 11.36
C LEU A 77 31.36 33.79 10.56
N ASN A 78 31.55 33.40 9.29
CA ASN A 78 32.57 33.94 8.39
C ASN A 78 32.01 34.97 7.40
N CYS A 79 30.71 35.24 7.46
CA CYS A 79 29.96 36.16 6.62
C CYS A 79 30.08 35.86 5.12
N ASP A 80 30.21 34.59 4.76
CA ASP A 80 30.40 34.16 3.36
C ASP A 80 29.09 33.92 2.61
N GLY A 81 27.95 33.99 3.30
CA GLY A 81 26.64 33.85 2.69
C GLY A 81 25.82 32.65 3.17
N VAL A 82 26.39 31.78 4.00
CA VAL A 82 25.77 30.52 4.41
C VAL A 82 26.19 30.15 5.84
N ASP A 83 25.35 29.41 6.55
CA ASP A 83 25.78 28.65 7.74
C ASP A 83 26.62 27.45 7.28
N GLY A 84 27.95 27.62 7.29
CA GLY A 84 28.92 26.69 6.73
C GLY A 84 30.00 27.38 5.87
N MET A 85 30.80 26.60 5.13
CA MET A 85 31.76 27.15 4.17
C MET A 85 31.22 27.05 2.74
N ALA A 86 30.85 28.17 2.12
CA ALA A 86 30.32 28.21 0.76
C ALA A 86 31.26 27.56 -0.27
N SER A 87 32.57 27.75 -0.09
CA SER A 87 33.60 27.19 -0.97
C SER A 87 33.82 25.68 -0.80
N ALA A 88 33.38 25.08 0.31
CA ALA A 88 33.62 23.69 0.65
C ALA A 88 32.54 22.72 0.12
N GLY A 89 31.44 23.26 -0.42
CA GLY A 89 30.27 22.45 -0.79
C GLY A 89 29.56 22.82 -2.08
N TYR A 90 28.72 21.88 -2.53
CA TYR A 90 27.78 22.05 -3.62
C TYR A 90 26.42 22.45 -3.07
N PHE A 91 25.77 23.43 -3.70
CA PHE A 91 24.42 23.84 -3.37
C PHE A 91 23.43 23.13 -4.28
N VAL A 92 22.36 22.59 -3.70
CA VAL A 92 21.32 21.88 -4.45
C VAL A 92 19.95 22.41 -4.04
N ASP A 93 19.19 22.93 -5.00
CA ASP A 93 17.81 23.39 -4.80
C ASP A 93 16.89 22.56 -5.72
N PRO A 94 15.98 21.75 -5.17
CA PRO A 94 15.13 20.87 -5.98
C PRO A 94 14.09 21.65 -6.82
N GLU A 95 13.78 22.89 -6.42
CA GLU A 95 12.79 23.73 -7.09
C GLU A 95 13.43 24.64 -8.14
N ARG A 96 14.51 25.34 -7.77
CA ARG A 96 15.13 26.40 -8.58
C ARG A 96 16.43 26.01 -9.26
N GLY A 97 17.06 24.92 -8.82
CA GLY A 97 18.35 24.50 -9.34
C GLY A 97 18.30 23.96 -10.76
N ASN A 98 19.49 23.85 -11.36
CA ASN A 98 19.71 23.28 -12.68
C ASN A 98 20.98 22.43 -12.69
N ASP A 99 20.90 21.18 -13.16
CA ASP A 99 22.05 20.26 -13.19
C ASP A 99 23.14 20.65 -14.21
N GLY A 100 22.84 21.61 -15.10
CA GLY A 100 23.83 22.24 -15.97
C GLY A 100 24.69 23.31 -15.28
N ASP A 101 24.31 23.74 -14.07
CA ASP A 101 25.00 24.80 -13.33
C ASP A 101 26.27 24.28 -12.63
N ASP A 102 27.05 25.15 -12.00
CA ASP A 102 28.31 24.78 -11.31
C ASP A 102 28.13 24.36 -9.84
N GLY A 103 26.90 24.47 -9.33
CA GLY A 103 26.54 24.13 -7.96
C GLY A 103 27.07 25.11 -6.92
N THR A 104 27.21 26.37 -7.30
CA THR A 104 27.50 27.50 -6.39
C THR A 104 26.21 28.01 -5.74
N PRO A 105 26.28 28.88 -4.71
CA PRO A 105 25.09 29.49 -4.11
C PRO A 105 24.19 30.22 -5.12
N LEU A 106 24.79 30.73 -6.22
CA LEU A 106 24.10 31.49 -7.26
C LEU A 106 23.53 30.63 -8.38
N HIS A 107 24.18 29.50 -8.64
CA HIS A 107 23.85 28.56 -9.70
C HIS A 107 23.79 27.15 -9.07
N PRO A 108 22.77 26.89 -8.22
CA PRO A 108 22.66 25.62 -7.52
C PRO A 108 22.28 24.49 -8.48
N LEU A 109 22.73 23.28 -8.17
CA LEU A 109 22.31 22.07 -8.88
C LEU A 109 20.85 21.76 -8.56
N LYS A 110 20.20 20.96 -9.42
CA LYS A 110 18.82 20.53 -9.19
C LYS A 110 18.74 19.26 -8.38
N THR A 111 19.63 18.31 -8.65
CA THR A 111 19.58 16.96 -8.11
C THR A 111 20.74 16.67 -7.17
N LEU A 112 20.44 15.94 -6.08
CA LEU A 112 21.44 15.43 -5.16
C LEU A 112 22.33 14.39 -5.85
N THR A 113 21.76 13.59 -6.76
CA THR A 113 22.53 12.62 -7.55
C THR A 113 23.64 13.30 -8.37
N ASN A 114 23.36 14.47 -8.98
CA ASN A 114 24.36 15.22 -9.72
C ASN A 114 25.47 15.77 -8.81
N ALA A 115 25.11 16.30 -7.64
CA ALA A 115 26.09 16.76 -6.66
C ALA A 115 27.02 15.64 -6.18
N LEU A 116 26.46 14.47 -5.84
CA LEU A 116 27.24 13.29 -5.43
C LEU A 116 28.19 12.82 -6.53
N GLU A 117 27.73 12.83 -7.79
CA GLU A 117 28.56 12.46 -8.94
C GLU A 117 29.74 13.44 -9.14
N ARG A 118 29.51 14.75 -8.97
CA ARG A 118 30.58 15.76 -9.07
C ARG A 118 31.61 15.64 -7.96
N ILE A 119 31.18 15.34 -6.73
CA ILE A 119 32.09 15.05 -5.61
C ILE A 119 32.91 13.79 -5.92
N ARG A 120 32.25 12.73 -6.40
CA ARG A 120 32.91 11.45 -6.73
C ARG A 120 33.96 11.62 -7.82
N THR A 121 33.68 12.43 -8.84
CA THR A 121 34.57 12.65 -9.98
C THR A 121 35.53 13.82 -9.79
N ASN A 122 35.37 14.62 -8.73
CA ASN A 122 36.05 15.89 -8.53
C ASN A 122 35.97 16.79 -9.78
N ALA A 123 34.76 16.92 -10.34
CA ALA A 123 34.53 17.48 -11.68
C ALA A 123 35.06 18.90 -11.89
N ASP A 124 35.08 19.71 -10.83
CA ASP A 124 35.52 21.10 -10.83
C ASP A 124 36.95 21.29 -10.28
N GLY A 125 37.62 20.21 -9.86
CA GLY A 125 38.97 20.26 -9.29
C GLY A 125 39.07 20.89 -7.89
N THR A 126 37.96 21.25 -7.25
CA THR A 126 37.95 21.98 -5.98
C THR A 126 38.11 21.07 -4.77
N GLY A 127 37.83 19.77 -4.93
CA GLY A 127 37.84 18.82 -3.82
C GLY A 127 36.72 19.04 -2.80
N ARG A 128 35.63 19.73 -3.19
CA ARG A 128 34.42 19.91 -2.37
C ARG A 128 33.88 18.57 -1.85
N LYS A 129 33.50 18.52 -0.56
CA LYS A 129 32.98 17.31 0.12
C LYS A 129 31.70 17.55 0.91
N SER A 130 31.20 18.78 0.92
CA SER A 130 29.91 19.12 1.54
C SER A 130 28.83 19.31 0.48
N VAL A 131 27.58 19.06 0.86
CA VAL A 131 26.42 19.38 0.05
C VAL A 131 25.40 20.10 0.93
N TYR A 132 25.02 21.30 0.51
CA TYR A 132 24.01 22.13 1.16
C TYR A 132 22.71 21.95 0.39
N LEU A 133 21.74 21.35 1.07
CA LEU A 133 20.47 20.95 0.51
C LEU A 133 19.39 21.97 0.88
N GLY A 134 18.77 22.52 -0.16
CA GLY A 134 17.56 23.30 -0.06
C GLY A 134 16.44 22.55 0.65
N VAL A 135 15.52 23.29 1.24
CA VAL A 135 14.22 22.77 1.65
C VAL A 135 13.40 22.40 0.41
N GLY A 136 12.50 21.43 0.56
CA GLY A 136 11.71 20.88 -0.53
C GLY A 136 11.91 19.38 -0.69
N THR A 137 11.25 18.81 -1.71
CA THR A 137 11.22 17.35 -1.94
C THR A 137 12.13 16.93 -3.09
N TYR A 138 13.12 16.10 -2.77
CA TYR A 138 14.03 15.45 -3.71
C TYR A 138 13.43 14.10 -4.13
N ASN A 139 12.71 14.10 -5.26
CA ASN A 139 12.09 12.92 -5.84
C ASN A 139 13.09 12.15 -6.73
N GLU A 140 14.10 11.56 -6.10
CA GLU A 140 15.22 10.87 -6.78
C GLU A 140 15.35 9.45 -6.25
N SER A 141 15.19 8.43 -7.12
CA SER A 141 15.22 7.03 -6.72
C SER A 141 16.09 6.19 -7.67
N PRO A 142 17.11 5.46 -7.18
CA PRO A 142 17.64 5.43 -5.79
C PRO A 142 18.74 6.47 -5.54
N ILE A 143 18.85 6.98 -4.31
CA ILE A 143 20.01 7.79 -3.89
C ILE A 143 21.07 6.89 -3.26
N VAL A 144 22.29 6.91 -3.82
CA VAL A 144 23.42 6.07 -3.38
C VAL A 144 24.66 6.91 -3.13
N VAL A 145 25.12 6.93 -1.88
CA VAL A 145 26.37 7.56 -1.44
C VAL A 145 27.47 6.50 -1.39
N THR A 146 28.46 6.62 -2.29
CA THR A 146 29.62 5.73 -2.39
C THR A 146 30.94 6.43 -2.04
N THR A 147 30.89 7.72 -1.73
CA THR A 147 32.04 8.54 -1.41
C THR A 147 31.86 9.29 -0.10
N PRO A 148 32.95 9.68 0.57
CA PRO A 148 32.86 10.49 1.78
C PRO A 148 32.25 11.84 1.47
N VAL A 149 31.15 12.17 2.14
CA VAL A 149 30.38 13.40 1.92
C VAL A 149 29.63 13.80 3.19
N SER A 150 29.49 15.11 3.40
CA SER A 150 28.60 15.68 4.41
C SER A 150 27.39 16.33 3.75
N LEU A 151 26.20 15.83 4.05
CA LEU A 151 24.93 16.34 3.55
C LEU A 151 24.22 17.12 4.66
N TYR A 152 23.95 18.39 4.41
CA TYR A 152 23.32 19.30 5.35
C TYR A 152 22.02 19.84 4.74
N GLY A 153 20.89 19.57 5.38
CA GLY A 153 19.58 20.10 4.99
C GLY A 153 19.16 21.34 5.78
N GLY A 154 17.98 21.86 5.40
CA GLY A 154 17.32 22.98 6.05
C GLY A 154 17.68 24.35 5.47
N TYR A 155 18.34 24.41 4.30
CA TYR A 155 18.68 25.69 3.68
C TYR A 155 17.56 26.24 2.83
N GLN A 156 17.40 27.56 2.84
CA GLN A 156 16.46 28.25 1.99
C GLN A 156 17.16 29.43 1.32
N TRP A 157 16.91 29.59 0.03
CA TRP A 157 17.35 30.76 -0.73
C TRP A 157 16.42 31.96 -0.50
N VAL A 158 16.98 33.13 -0.21
CA VAL A 158 16.24 34.38 0.12
C VAL A 158 16.61 35.50 -0.87
N THR A 159 15.64 36.31 -1.34
CA THR A 159 15.82 37.36 -2.39
C THR A 159 15.13 38.71 -2.09
N PRO A 160 15.65 39.88 -2.56
CA PRO A 160 17.04 40.23 -2.86
C PRO A 160 17.60 41.38 -1.97
N GLY A 161 18.88 41.22 -1.63
CA GLY A 161 19.77 42.28 -1.12
C GLY A 161 21.19 41.74 -0.95
N PHE A 162 21.27 40.51 -0.44
CA PHE A 162 22.47 39.68 -0.39
C PHE A 162 22.09 38.21 -0.57
N ARG A 163 23.01 37.45 -1.16
CA ARG A 163 22.82 36.12 -1.77
C ARG A 163 22.92 35.03 -0.71
N PHE A 164 22.04 35.08 0.29
CA PHE A 164 22.15 34.20 1.46
C PHE A 164 21.39 32.88 1.28
N TRP A 165 22.08 31.79 1.58
CA TRP A 165 21.48 30.51 1.87
C TRP A 165 21.30 30.42 3.38
N SER A 166 20.14 30.84 3.87
CA SER A 166 19.85 30.84 5.29
C SER A 166 19.36 29.46 5.72
N ARG A 167 19.87 28.95 6.84
CA ARG A 167 19.45 27.68 7.39
C ARG A 167 18.37 27.88 8.45
N PHE A 168 17.42 26.94 8.53
CA PHE A 168 16.32 26.92 9.51
C PHE A 168 15.36 28.14 9.47
N GLN A 169 15.35 28.90 8.38
CA GLN A 169 14.38 29.99 8.16
C GLN A 169 13.05 29.51 7.53
N SER A 170 13.00 28.25 7.08
CA SER A 170 11.79 27.61 6.55
C SER A 170 11.27 26.55 7.52
N SER A 171 9.94 26.41 7.58
CA SER A 171 9.29 25.26 8.21
C SER A 171 9.23 24.02 7.31
N GLU A 172 9.55 24.16 6.03
CA GLU A 172 9.55 23.07 5.07
C GLU A 172 10.81 22.20 5.25
N PRO A 173 10.69 20.86 5.28
CA PRO A 173 11.84 19.98 5.44
C PRO A 173 12.64 19.84 4.14
N THR A 174 13.92 19.48 4.27
CA THR A 174 14.69 18.82 3.20
C THR A 174 14.27 17.35 3.17
N LEU A 175 13.29 17.02 2.31
CA LEU A 175 12.70 15.69 2.20
C LEU A 175 13.32 14.91 1.03
N ILE A 176 13.89 13.75 1.33
CA ILE A 176 14.33 12.78 0.34
C ILE A 176 13.22 11.73 0.17
N ASP A 177 12.65 11.67 -1.03
CA ASP A 177 11.70 10.64 -1.45
C ASP A 177 12.33 9.78 -2.56
N GLY A 178 12.93 8.67 -2.14
CA GLY A 178 13.74 7.81 -3.00
C GLY A 178 13.13 6.45 -3.34
N GLY A 179 11.80 6.34 -3.31
CA GLY A 179 11.12 5.08 -3.60
C GLY A 179 11.26 4.04 -2.49
N THR A 180 11.18 2.75 -2.82
CA THR A 180 11.17 1.67 -1.81
C THR A 180 12.52 1.45 -1.12
N LEU A 181 13.62 1.83 -1.77
CA LEU A 181 14.97 1.87 -1.20
C LEU A 181 15.51 3.30 -1.26
N ALA A 182 15.07 4.14 -0.33
CA ALA A 182 15.17 5.59 -0.50
C ALA A 182 16.61 6.12 -0.47
N PHE A 183 17.39 5.71 0.52
CA PHE A 183 18.75 6.21 0.69
C PHE A 183 19.73 5.11 1.10
N THR A 184 20.82 5.01 0.35
CA THR A 184 21.87 4.01 0.56
C THR A 184 23.22 4.68 0.79
N VAL A 185 23.90 4.33 1.88
CA VAL A 185 25.35 4.57 2.03
C VAL A 185 26.05 3.23 1.88
N SER A 186 26.99 3.13 0.95
CA SER A 186 27.69 1.87 0.67
C SER A 186 29.18 2.06 0.44
N ASP A 187 29.98 1.16 1.00
CA ASP A 187 31.42 1.01 0.76
C ASP A 187 32.28 2.24 1.15
N VAL A 188 31.84 3.03 2.14
CA VAL A 188 32.60 4.15 2.70
C VAL A 188 33.29 3.74 4.01
N THR A 189 34.54 3.29 3.95
CA THR A 189 35.21 2.61 5.10
C THR A 189 36.31 3.40 5.80
N ASN A 190 36.87 4.45 5.17
CA ASN A 190 38.06 5.16 5.66
C ASN A 190 37.83 6.66 5.86
N ALA A 191 36.59 7.10 5.92
CA ALA A 191 36.20 8.48 6.10
C ALA A 191 34.78 8.56 6.66
N SER A 192 34.33 9.76 7.03
CA SER A 192 32.99 9.98 7.56
C SER A 192 31.98 10.30 6.46
N VAL A 193 30.73 9.89 6.71
CA VAL A 193 29.55 10.41 6.02
C VAL A 193 28.71 11.11 7.07
N VAL A 194 28.33 12.36 6.83
CA VAL A 194 27.45 13.11 7.73
C VAL A 194 26.12 13.31 7.05
N LEU A 195 25.04 12.91 7.71
CA LEU A 195 23.68 13.21 7.30
C LEU A 195 23.07 14.09 8.39
N ASN A 196 22.81 15.36 8.08
CA ASN A 196 22.34 16.34 9.04
C ASN A 196 21.07 17.05 8.55
N THR A 197 20.04 17.10 9.41
CA THR A 197 18.76 17.79 9.14
C THR A 197 18.10 17.32 7.84
N LEU A 198 18.01 16.01 7.65
CA LEU A 198 17.30 15.43 6.51
C LEU A 198 16.08 14.64 7.00
N HIS A 199 15.01 14.73 6.22
CA HIS A 199 13.89 13.80 6.31
C HIS A 199 14.03 12.79 5.18
N ILE A 200 14.20 11.51 5.49
CA ILE A 200 14.29 10.44 4.50
C ILE A 200 13.05 9.55 4.63
N ALA A 201 12.28 9.45 3.55
CA ALA A 201 11.10 8.61 3.49
C ALA A 201 11.22 7.55 2.39
N SER A 202 10.83 6.31 2.68
CA SER A 202 10.64 5.29 1.63
C SER A 202 9.17 5.09 1.29
N ALA A 203 8.91 4.81 0.02
CA ALA A 203 7.59 4.45 -0.48
C ALA A 203 7.15 3.07 0.04
N ASN A 204 5.84 2.85 0.10
CA ASN A 204 5.29 1.51 0.34
C ASN A 204 5.69 0.57 -0.79
N ALA A 205 6.15 -0.63 -0.45
CA ALA A 205 6.44 -1.66 -1.42
C ALA A 205 5.15 -2.22 -2.05
N ALA A 206 5.13 -2.30 -3.37
CA ALA A 206 3.97 -2.72 -4.14
C ALA A 206 4.04 -4.19 -4.56
N ASN A 207 5.25 -4.75 -4.69
CA ASN A 207 5.45 -6.12 -5.12
C ASN A 207 5.52 -7.09 -3.93
N PHE A 208 5.24 -8.37 -4.21
CA PHE A 208 5.33 -9.41 -3.20
C PHE A 208 6.75 -9.53 -2.64
N SER A 209 6.85 -9.59 -1.31
CA SER A 209 8.12 -9.70 -0.58
C SER A 209 9.13 -8.59 -0.87
N GLU A 210 8.69 -7.46 -1.42
CA GLU A 210 9.56 -6.31 -1.67
C GLU A 210 9.81 -5.52 -0.37
N PRO A 211 11.06 -5.15 -0.06
CA PRO A 211 11.37 -4.36 1.12
C PRO A 211 11.00 -2.88 0.92
N SER A 212 10.60 -2.21 1.99
CA SER A 212 10.58 -0.74 2.07
C SER A 212 11.59 -0.30 3.13
N ILE A 213 12.69 0.35 2.71
CA ILE A 213 13.80 0.76 3.56
C ILE A 213 14.13 2.23 3.27
N ALA A 214 13.96 3.08 4.28
CA ALA A 214 14.27 4.50 4.18
C ALA A 214 15.79 4.77 4.14
N LEU A 215 16.54 4.19 5.08
CA LEU A 215 18.00 4.35 5.15
C LEU A 215 18.66 2.99 5.33
N ARG A 216 19.63 2.67 4.47
CA ARG A 216 20.53 1.52 4.65
C ARG A 216 21.99 1.94 4.59
N VAL A 217 22.79 1.42 5.52
CA VAL A 217 24.23 1.63 5.60
C VAL A 217 24.91 0.27 5.43
N LEU A 218 25.66 0.10 4.35
CA LEU A 218 26.29 -1.16 3.94
C LEU A 218 27.80 -0.98 3.89
N ASN A 219 28.56 -1.91 4.48
CA ASN A 219 30.03 -1.92 4.43
C ASN A 219 30.68 -0.54 4.66
N SER A 220 30.13 0.25 5.58
CA SER A 220 30.56 1.63 5.81
C SER A 220 30.86 1.85 7.28
N SER A 221 31.80 2.75 7.57
CA SER A 221 32.20 3.17 8.92
C SER A 221 31.97 4.67 9.07
N ASN A 222 31.90 5.14 10.32
CA ASN A 222 31.82 6.57 10.65
C ASN A 222 30.66 7.33 9.95
N VAL A 223 29.50 6.68 9.80
CA VAL A 223 28.27 7.33 9.33
C VAL A 223 27.60 8.01 10.51
N MET A 224 27.51 9.34 10.48
CA MET A 224 26.95 10.17 11.53
C MET A 224 25.57 10.68 11.11
N LEU A 225 24.56 10.36 11.91
CA LEU A 225 23.18 10.80 11.72
C LEU A 225 22.87 11.89 12.76
N GLN A 226 22.53 13.09 12.30
CA GLN A 226 22.31 14.26 13.16
C GLN A 226 20.97 14.90 12.79
N GLN A 227 20.07 15.07 13.76
CA GLN A 227 18.76 15.72 13.54
C GLN A 227 17.99 15.12 12.35
N MET A 228 18.02 13.79 12.23
CA MET A 228 17.40 13.06 11.13
C MET A 228 15.96 12.67 11.48
N VAL A 229 15.09 12.68 10.47
CA VAL A 229 13.79 11.98 10.50
C VAL A 229 13.84 10.88 9.45
N VAL A 230 13.67 9.63 9.86
CA VAL A 230 13.74 8.47 8.95
C VAL A 230 12.45 7.69 9.07
N VAL A 231 11.68 7.62 7.98
CA VAL A 231 10.35 7.00 7.95
C VAL A 231 10.30 5.94 6.86
N ALA A 232 10.22 4.68 7.26
CA ALA A 232 10.01 3.59 6.31
C ALA A 232 8.52 3.46 5.94
N GLY A 233 8.25 3.16 4.68
CA GLY A 233 6.96 2.67 4.23
C GLY A 233 6.70 1.21 4.64
N ASN A 234 5.53 0.71 4.27
CA ASN A 234 5.16 -0.69 4.49
C ASN A 234 5.94 -1.61 3.54
N GLY A 235 6.47 -2.72 4.07
CA GLY A 235 6.98 -3.81 3.26
C GLY A 235 5.87 -4.50 2.44
N GLY A 236 6.25 -5.09 1.32
CA GLY A 236 5.33 -5.75 0.41
C GLY A 236 4.71 -7.00 1.05
N PRO A 237 3.47 -7.37 0.69
CA PRO A 237 2.82 -8.55 1.24
C PRO A 237 3.58 -9.83 0.82
N GLY A 238 3.43 -10.90 1.61
CA GLY A 238 3.85 -12.23 1.15
C GLY A 238 3.07 -12.66 -0.09
N ARG A 239 3.64 -13.53 -0.91
CA ARG A 239 2.92 -14.09 -2.08
C ARG A 239 1.79 -14.98 -1.61
N ASP A 240 0.61 -14.81 -2.22
CA ASP A 240 -0.53 -15.70 -1.97
C ASP A 240 -0.15 -17.15 -2.31
N GLY A 241 -0.69 -18.09 -1.53
CA GLY A 241 -0.64 -19.50 -1.88
C GLY A 241 -1.41 -19.74 -3.19
N SER A 242 -0.99 -20.75 -3.97
CA SER A 242 -1.77 -21.14 -5.16
C SER A 242 -3.15 -21.62 -4.75
N ASP A 243 -4.16 -21.27 -5.55
CA ASP A 243 -5.49 -21.84 -5.40
C ASP A 243 -5.42 -23.37 -5.38
N GLY A 244 -6.21 -23.99 -4.51
CA GLY A 244 -6.44 -25.42 -4.57
C GLY A 244 -7.05 -25.78 -5.93
N GLY A 245 -6.63 -26.90 -6.51
CA GLY A 245 -7.24 -27.39 -7.74
C GLY A 245 -8.76 -27.51 -7.60
N ALA A 246 -9.49 -27.18 -8.67
CA ALA A 246 -10.93 -27.41 -8.71
C ALA A 246 -11.22 -28.90 -8.44
N GLY A 247 -12.25 -29.16 -7.63
CA GLY A 247 -12.73 -30.53 -7.45
C GLY A 247 -13.14 -31.12 -8.79
N THR A 248 -12.89 -32.42 -8.99
CA THR A 248 -13.38 -33.11 -10.18
C THR A 248 -14.90 -33.01 -10.24
N PHE A 249 -15.46 -32.67 -11.39
CA PHE A 249 -16.91 -32.67 -11.59
C PHE A 249 -17.48 -34.04 -11.20
N GLY A 250 -18.66 -34.03 -10.56
CA GLY A 250 -19.43 -35.25 -10.39
C GLY A 250 -19.68 -35.87 -11.76
N GLY A 251 -19.47 -37.19 -11.90
CA GLY A 251 -19.85 -37.88 -13.13
C GLY A 251 -21.35 -37.69 -13.37
N SER A 252 -21.75 -37.47 -14.63
CA SER A 252 -23.16 -37.47 -14.99
C SER A 252 -23.79 -38.81 -14.59
N GLY A 253 -24.98 -38.77 -14.01
CA GLY A 253 -25.79 -39.98 -13.90
C GLY A 253 -26.00 -40.57 -15.30
N ASN A 254 -25.93 -41.90 -15.43
CA ASN A 254 -26.30 -42.52 -16.69
C ASN A 254 -27.75 -42.13 -17.03
N PRO A 255 -28.09 -41.91 -18.31
CA PRO A 255 -29.47 -41.73 -18.73
C PRO A 255 -30.32 -42.86 -18.14
N GLY A 256 -31.52 -42.51 -17.63
CA GLY A 256 -32.49 -43.52 -17.27
C GLY A 256 -32.75 -44.43 -18.47
N VAL A 257 -32.74 -45.74 -18.25
CA VAL A 257 -33.21 -46.69 -19.27
C VAL A 257 -34.73 -46.61 -19.35
N ASP A 258 -35.27 -46.66 -20.58
CA ASP A 258 -36.70 -46.77 -20.80
C ASP A 258 -37.21 -48.01 -20.06
N SER A 259 -38.01 -47.80 -19.01
CA SER A 259 -38.57 -48.90 -18.25
C SER A 259 -39.73 -49.49 -19.05
N ASN A 260 -39.48 -50.54 -19.82
CA ASN A 260 -40.50 -51.51 -20.17
C ASN A 260 -40.80 -52.41 -18.95
N GLY A 261 -41.04 -51.79 -17.77
CA GLY A 261 -41.53 -52.44 -16.56
C GLY A 261 -40.56 -52.70 -15.40
N SER A 262 -39.30 -52.24 -15.43
CA SER A 262 -38.35 -52.47 -14.33
C SER A 262 -37.69 -51.21 -13.74
N ASN A 263 -37.42 -51.25 -12.43
CA ASN A 263 -36.72 -50.19 -11.70
C ASN A 263 -35.24 -50.17 -12.08
N ALA A 264 -34.73 -49.02 -12.53
CA ALA A 264 -33.30 -48.83 -12.76
C ALA A 264 -32.69 -47.93 -11.68
N ILE A 265 -31.47 -48.28 -11.25
CA ILE A 265 -30.71 -47.52 -10.28
C ILE A 265 -30.02 -46.36 -11.01
N GLY A 266 -30.15 -45.14 -10.48
CA GLY A 266 -29.42 -43.98 -11.00
C GLY A 266 -27.90 -44.13 -10.90
N GLY A 267 -27.18 -43.44 -11.78
CA GLY A 267 -25.72 -43.46 -11.78
C GLY A 267 -25.11 -43.05 -10.43
N ALA A 268 -23.99 -43.66 -10.06
CA ALA A 268 -23.28 -43.29 -8.83
C ALA A 268 -22.82 -41.83 -8.88
N GLY A 269 -22.86 -41.16 -7.73
CA GLY A 269 -22.29 -39.83 -7.59
C GLY A 269 -20.78 -39.84 -7.79
N GLY A 270 -20.21 -38.75 -8.32
CA GLY A 270 -18.77 -38.65 -8.51
C GLY A 270 -18.01 -38.71 -7.17
N ALA A 271 -16.92 -39.47 -7.13
CA ALA A 271 -16.08 -39.57 -5.94
C ALA A 271 -15.07 -38.42 -5.87
N SER A 272 -14.79 -37.93 -4.66
CA SER A 272 -13.65 -37.05 -4.38
C SER A 272 -12.52 -37.86 -3.75
N PRO A 273 -11.32 -37.90 -4.33
CA PRO A 273 -10.18 -38.64 -3.77
C PRO A 273 -9.68 -38.07 -2.44
N CYS A 274 -9.95 -36.79 -2.17
CA CYS A 274 -9.36 -36.05 -1.05
C CYS A 274 -10.34 -35.79 0.10
N ASP A 275 -11.64 -35.95 -0.11
CA ASP A 275 -12.67 -35.70 0.92
C ASP A 275 -13.92 -36.55 0.68
N VAL A 276 -14.14 -37.55 1.52
CA VAL A 276 -15.28 -38.49 1.44
C VAL A 276 -16.63 -37.81 1.66
N GLN A 277 -16.66 -36.60 2.20
CA GLN A 277 -17.90 -35.84 2.37
C GLN A 277 -18.25 -35.00 1.13
N ARG A 278 -17.30 -34.77 0.22
CA ARG A 278 -17.52 -33.95 -1.01
C ARG A 278 -17.73 -34.83 -2.22
N VAL A 279 -18.73 -35.68 -2.14
CA VAL A 279 -19.16 -36.56 -3.24
C VAL A 279 -20.23 -35.88 -4.08
N GLY A 280 -20.21 -36.11 -5.39
CA GLY A 280 -21.31 -35.70 -6.26
C GLY A 280 -22.61 -36.40 -5.85
N GLY A 281 -23.75 -35.77 -6.14
CA GLY A 281 -25.05 -36.37 -5.89
C GLY A 281 -25.29 -37.61 -6.76
N GLN A 282 -25.93 -38.64 -6.21
CA GLN A 282 -26.38 -39.80 -6.97
C GLN A 282 -27.46 -39.39 -7.98
N GLY A 283 -27.46 -40.00 -9.17
CA GLY A 283 -28.57 -39.83 -10.12
C GLY A 283 -29.89 -40.40 -9.58
N GLY A 284 -31.00 -39.83 -10.05
CA GLY A 284 -32.34 -40.32 -9.72
C GLY A 284 -32.60 -41.75 -10.21
N LYS A 285 -33.48 -42.48 -9.53
CA LYS A 285 -33.94 -43.81 -9.96
C LYS A 285 -35.12 -43.71 -10.92
N SER A 286 -35.20 -44.61 -11.89
CA SER A 286 -36.41 -44.78 -12.68
C SER A 286 -37.39 -45.70 -11.94
N LEU A 287 -38.67 -45.36 -12.03
CA LEU A 287 -39.75 -46.12 -11.44
C LEU A 287 -40.73 -46.54 -12.53
N SER A 288 -41.22 -47.77 -12.45
CA SER A 288 -42.27 -48.26 -13.36
C SER A 288 -43.56 -47.48 -13.14
N THR A 289 -44.24 -47.13 -14.23
CA THR A 289 -45.55 -46.47 -14.23
C THR A 289 -45.64 -45.23 -13.34
N SER A 290 -44.59 -44.41 -13.29
CA SER A 290 -44.51 -43.21 -12.44
C SER A 290 -43.48 -42.20 -12.96
N ALA A 291 -43.45 -41.01 -12.34
CA ALA A 291 -42.43 -40.01 -12.62
C ALA A 291 -41.05 -40.49 -12.14
N GLY A 292 -39.98 -40.03 -12.80
CA GLY A 292 -38.62 -40.31 -12.35
C GLY A 292 -38.33 -39.66 -10.99
N GLU A 293 -37.45 -40.27 -10.19
CA GLU A 293 -36.96 -39.61 -8.97
C GLU A 293 -35.96 -38.50 -9.34
N SER A 294 -35.92 -37.44 -8.54
CA SER A 294 -34.88 -36.41 -8.63
C SER A 294 -33.52 -36.98 -8.22
N GLY A 295 -32.45 -36.41 -8.78
CA GLY A 295 -31.10 -36.69 -8.31
C GLY A 295 -30.88 -36.17 -6.88
N ALA A 296 -29.89 -36.73 -6.18
CA ALA A 296 -29.48 -36.23 -4.88
C ALA A 296 -28.61 -34.96 -5.02
N ASP A 297 -28.60 -34.13 -3.98
CA ASP A 297 -27.72 -32.97 -3.88
C ASP A 297 -26.26 -33.39 -3.68
N GLY A 298 -25.34 -32.57 -4.18
CA GLY A 298 -23.90 -32.76 -3.96
C GLY A 298 -23.49 -32.52 -2.51
N GLY A 299 -22.37 -33.13 -2.11
CA GLY A 299 -21.78 -32.95 -0.79
C GLY A 299 -20.98 -31.64 -0.62
N PRO A 300 -20.68 -31.24 0.63
CA PRO A 300 -20.98 -31.97 1.86
C PRO A 300 -22.37 -31.67 2.43
N ASN A 301 -23.06 -32.70 2.95
CA ASN A 301 -24.38 -32.59 3.61
C ASN A 301 -25.46 -31.82 2.81
N GLY A 302 -25.49 -31.97 1.48
CA GLY A 302 -26.46 -31.26 0.62
C GLY A 302 -26.15 -29.79 0.35
N ALA A 303 -24.99 -29.28 0.81
CA ALA A 303 -24.52 -27.92 0.49
C ALA A 303 -23.85 -27.81 -0.90
N GLY A 304 -23.80 -28.91 -1.65
CA GLY A 304 -23.37 -28.95 -3.03
C GLY A 304 -24.42 -28.43 -4.00
N GLY A 305 -24.18 -28.67 -5.29
CA GLY A 305 -25.17 -28.39 -6.32
C GLY A 305 -26.44 -29.20 -6.09
N ARG A 306 -27.60 -28.57 -6.29
CA ARG A 306 -28.90 -29.25 -6.20
C ARG A 306 -29.03 -30.35 -7.25
N GLY A 307 -29.61 -31.49 -6.88
CA GLY A 307 -29.96 -32.56 -7.81
C GLY A 307 -30.99 -32.13 -8.85
N GLY A 308 -30.89 -32.70 -10.05
CA GLY A 308 -31.82 -32.42 -11.15
C GLY A 308 -33.19 -33.05 -10.91
N ASP A 309 -34.25 -32.34 -11.27
CA ASP A 309 -35.62 -32.82 -11.12
C ASP A 309 -35.89 -34.05 -12.03
N GLY A 310 -36.66 -35.00 -11.53
CA GLY A 310 -37.09 -36.17 -12.30
C GLY A 310 -38.06 -35.80 -13.42
N GLY A 311 -38.02 -36.56 -14.51
CA GLY A 311 -38.88 -36.41 -15.67
C GLY A 311 -40.34 -36.75 -15.31
N PRO A 312 -41.32 -35.96 -15.79
CA PRO A 312 -42.73 -36.23 -15.53
C PRO A 312 -43.18 -37.56 -16.14
N GLN A 313 -44.13 -38.20 -15.47
CA GLN A 313 -44.82 -39.36 -16.00
C GLN A 313 -45.59 -38.98 -17.28
N ALA A 314 -45.49 -39.79 -18.33
CA ALA A 314 -46.26 -39.58 -19.54
C ALA A 314 -47.55 -40.41 -19.51
N ALA A 315 -48.67 -39.76 -19.83
CA ALA A 315 -49.95 -40.43 -20.02
C ALA A 315 -49.95 -41.13 -21.38
N VAL A 316 -50.38 -42.39 -21.40
CA VAL A 316 -50.68 -43.09 -22.63
C VAL A 316 -51.99 -42.54 -23.17
N LEU A 317 -51.95 -41.80 -24.27
CA LEU A 317 -53.17 -41.34 -24.94
C LEU A 317 -53.77 -42.51 -25.74
N PRO A 318 -55.10 -42.73 -25.71
CA PRO A 318 -55.75 -43.84 -26.40
C PRO A 318 -55.46 -43.87 -27.91
N GLU A 319 -55.24 -42.71 -28.51
CA GLU A 319 -54.89 -42.52 -29.92
C GLU A 319 -53.50 -43.03 -30.30
N ASN A 320 -52.62 -43.27 -29.32
CA ASN A 320 -51.28 -43.83 -29.52
C ASN A 320 -51.21 -45.34 -29.23
N CYS A 321 -52.37 -45.98 -29.07
CA CYS A 321 -52.52 -47.41 -28.84
C CYS A 321 -53.13 -48.10 -30.06
N ASN A 322 -52.46 -49.16 -30.54
CA ASN A 322 -53.06 -50.13 -31.45
C ASN A 322 -53.49 -51.39 -30.66
N THR A 323 -54.08 -52.38 -31.34
CA THR A 323 -54.58 -53.63 -30.73
C THR A 323 -53.51 -54.47 -30.02
N PHE A 324 -52.23 -54.20 -30.25
CA PHE A 324 -51.10 -54.99 -29.76
C PHE A 324 -50.08 -54.17 -28.95
N GLU A 325 -50.03 -52.84 -29.08
CA GLU A 325 -49.01 -51.99 -28.47
C GLU A 325 -49.46 -50.53 -28.29
N CYS A 326 -49.05 -49.90 -27.19
CA CYS A 326 -49.21 -48.48 -26.94
C CYS A 326 -47.86 -47.78 -26.94
N THR A 327 -47.74 -46.68 -27.68
CA THR A 327 -46.54 -45.84 -27.70
C THR A 327 -46.71 -44.62 -26.80
N CYS A 328 -45.69 -44.32 -26.00
CA CYS A 328 -45.68 -43.17 -25.12
C CYS A 328 -44.25 -42.65 -24.97
N ASN A 329 -44.09 -41.33 -25.03
CA ASN A 329 -42.80 -40.64 -24.97
C ASN A 329 -42.70 -39.92 -23.63
N ALA A 330 -42.02 -40.52 -22.66
CA ALA A 330 -41.71 -39.83 -21.41
C ALA A 330 -40.57 -38.82 -21.60
N LEU A 331 -40.58 -37.74 -20.82
CA LEU A 331 -39.53 -36.74 -20.84
C LEU A 331 -38.35 -37.19 -19.95
N GLY A 332 -37.14 -36.84 -20.38
CA GLY A 332 -35.93 -37.03 -19.58
C GLY A 332 -35.91 -36.14 -18.33
N GLY A 333 -35.17 -36.56 -17.31
CA GLY A 333 -34.91 -35.74 -16.13
C GLY A 333 -33.94 -34.59 -16.42
N ALA A 334 -33.93 -33.60 -15.53
CA ALA A 334 -33.02 -32.45 -15.63
C ALA A 334 -31.60 -32.81 -15.16
N ALA A 335 -30.61 -32.08 -15.65
CA ALA A 335 -29.24 -32.15 -15.13
C ALA A 335 -29.16 -31.56 -13.71
N GLY A 336 -28.28 -32.12 -12.87
CA GLY A 336 -27.94 -31.53 -11.58
C GLY A 336 -27.13 -30.23 -11.74
N LEU A 337 -27.18 -29.37 -10.73
CA LEU A 337 -26.42 -28.12 -10.72
C LEU A 337 -24.96 -28.36 -10.38
N ALA A 338 -24.08 -27.48 -10.87
CA ALA A 338 -22.69 -27.45 -10.47
C ALA A 338 -22.54 -27.09 -8.98
N GLY A 339 -21.49 -27.61 -8.34
CA GLY A 339 -21.11 -27.19 -6.99
C GLY A 339 -20.49 -25.79 -6.97
N ALA A 340 -20.42 -25.20 -5.79
CA ALA A 340 -19.80 -23.90 -5.60
C ALA A 340 -18.26 -24.00 -5.68
N ASN A 341 -17.63 -22.99 -6.25
CA ASN A 341 -16.18 -22.87 -6.27
C ASN A 341 -15.62 -22.79 -4.84
N GLY A 342 -14.38 -23.23 -4.67
CA GLY A 342 -13.64 -23.02 -3.43
C GLY A 342 -13.45 -21.54 -3.12
N GLY A 343 -13.30 -21.23 -1.84
CA GLY A 343 -12.93 -19.88 -1.40
C GLY A 343 -11.41 -19.72 -1.36
N GLY A 344 -10.91 -18.53 -1.69
CA GLY A 344 -9.50 -18.20 -1.51
C GLY A 344 -9.04 -18.30 -0.05
N GLY A 345 -7.74 -18.49 0.15
CA GLY A 345 -7.10 -18.41 1.47
C GLY A 345 -7.03 -16.97 2.00
N THR A 346 -6.61 -16.78 3.24
CA THR A 346 -6.27 -15.43 3.73
C THR A 346 -4.76 -15.22 3.63
N ALA A 347 -4.34 -13.98 3.36
CA ALA A 347 -2.93 -13.62 3.39
C ALA A 347 -2.31 -13.87 4.79
N GLY A 348 -1.01 -14.16 4.79
CA GLY A 348 -0.20 -14.28 6.00
C GLY A 348 0.07 -12.91 6.64
N LYS A 349 0.47 -12.90 7.92
CA LYS A 349 0.92 -11.65 8.57
C LYS A 349 2.37 -11.35 8.20
N GLY A 350 2.71 -10.07 8.10
CA GLY A 350 4.11 -9.63 7.94
C GLY A 350 4.98 -9.99 9.16
N GLY A 351 6.29 -10.14 8.94
CA GLY A 351 7.26 -10.34 10.01
C GLY A 351 7.38 -9.10 10.89
N THR A 352 7.80 -9.28 12.15
CA THR A 352 7.94 -8.19 13.12
C THR A 352 9.21 -8.35 13.98
N GLY A 353 9.58 -7.32 14.73
CA GLY A 353 10.68 -7.37 15.71
C GLY A 353 12.06 -7.06 15.16
N ASP A 354 13.08 -7.21 15.99
CA ASP A 354 14.51 -7.07 15.62
C ASP A 354 14.90 -8.14 14.60
N GLY A 355 15.99 -7.91 13.84
CA GLY A 355 16.38 -8.77 12.72
C GLY A 355 17.88 -8.78 12.44
N VAL A 356 18.27 -9.53 11.42
CA VAL A 356 19.65 -9.63 10.95
C VAL A 356 19.77 -9.13 9.51
N LEU A 357 20.91 -8.52 9.18
CA LEU A 357 21.22 -8.19 7.80
C LEU A 357 21.73 -9.45 7.08
N SER A 358 21.02 -9.90 6.05
CA SER A 358 21.42 -11.03 5.20
C SER A 358 21.43 -10.57 3.74
N ALA A 359 22.57 -10.75 3.06
CA ALA A 359 22.78 -10.29 1.68
C ALA A 359 22.41 -8.80 1.44
N GLY A 360 22.66 -7.93 2.43
CA GLY A 360 22.35 -6.50 2.34
C GLY A 360 20.88 -6.13 2.52
N LEU A 361 20.03 -7.10 2.87
CA LEU A 361 18.62 -6.90 3.22
C LEU A 361 18.39 -7.20 4.70
N TRP A 362 17.58 -6.38 5.33
CA TRP A 362 17.14 -6.65 6.70
C TRP A 362 16.12 -7.77 6.69
N VAL A 363 16.35 -8.80 7.50
CA VAL A 363 15.47 -9.96 7.68
C VAL A 363 14.98 -9.96 9.12
N ALA A 364 13.67 -9.87 9.31
CA ALA A 364 13.04 -9.90 10.63
C ALA A 364 13.37 -11.20 11.37
N GLY A 365 13.64 -11.09 12.67
CA GLY A 365 13.87 -12.22 13.57
C GLY A 365 12.59 -13.01 13.86
N ALA A 366 11.42 -12.35 13.84
CA ALA A 366 10.14 -13.05 13.73
C ALA A 366 9.67 -13.00 12.26
N PRO A 367 9.79 -14.10 11.51
CA PRO A 367 9.34 -14.13 10.12
C PRO A 367 7.82 -13.94 10.06
N GLY A 368 7.33 -13.56 8.88
CA GLY A 368 5.90 -13.49 8.63
C GLY A 368 5.21 -14.84 8.86
N GLU A 369 3.94 -14.80 9.24
CA GLU A 369 3.11 -15.98 9.36
C GLU A 369 2.62 -16.41 7.98
N ASN A 370 2.47 -17.72 7.75
CA ASN A 370 1.84 -18.22 6.53
C ASN A 370 0.37 -17.77 6.46
N GLY A 371 -0.13 -17.53 5.25
CA GLY A 371 -1.55 -17.40 5.02
C GLY A 371 -2.32 -18.69 5.36
N THR A 372 -3.64 -18.59 5.53
CA THR A 372 -4.46 -19.80 5.71
C THR A 372 -4.75 -20.43 4.35
N PRO A 373 -4.81 -21.78 4.25
CA PRO A 373 -5.25 -22.44 3.03
C PRO A 373 -6.65 -21.95 2.59
N GLY A 374 -6.86 -21.93 1.27
CA GLY A 374 -8.20 -21.74 0.72
C GLY A 374 -9.15 -22.88 1.11
N LYS A 375 -10.45 -22.62 1.04
CA LYS A 375 -11.48 -23.63 1.30
C LYS A 375 -11.78 -24.41 0.02
N PRO A 376 -11.88 -25.74 0.07
CA PRO A 376 -12.30 -26.52 -1.10
C PRO A 376 -13.72 -26.16 -1.54
N GLY A 377 -13.99 -26.28 -2.84
CA GLY A 377 -15.34 -26.14 -3.41
C GLY A 377 -16.28 -27.25 -2.97
N THR A 378 -17.57 -27.13 -3.32
CA THR A 378 -18.58 -28.18 -3.09
C THR A 378 -18.80 -29.02 -4.35
N ALA A 379 -19.36 -30.22 -4.19
CA ALA A 379 -19.59 -31.12 -5.31
C ALA A 379 -20.90 -30.79 -6.05
N GLY A 380 -21.01 -31.18 -7.32
CA GLY A 380 -22.25 -31.01 -8.10
C GLY A 380 -23.34 -32.01 -7.73
N GLY A 381 -24.60 -31.67 -8.05
CA GLY A 381 -25.76 -32.55 -7.87
C GLY A 381 -25.87 -33.62 -8.95
N GLY A 382 -26.57 -34.71 -8.64
CA GLY A 382 -26.86 -35.78 -9.61
C GLY A 382 -27.99 -35.39 -10.57
N GLY A 383 -28.01 -35.96 -11.78
CA GLY A 383 -29.13 -35.78 -12.72
C GLY A 383 -30.39 -36.55 -12.32
N GLY A 384 -31.58 -36.01 -12.63
CA GLY A 384 -32.86 -36.69 -12.43
C GLY A 384 -33.09 -37.84 -13.42
N ALA A 385 -33.88 -38.83 -13.03
CA ALA A 385 -34.28 -39.92 -13.95
C ALA A 385 -35.38 -39.46 -14.91
N GLY A 386 -35.49 -40.12 -16.08
CA GLY A 386 -36.66 -39.95 -16.95
C GLY A 386 -37.93 -40.53 -16.34
N GLY A 387 -39.08 -40.00 -16.73
CA GLY A 387 -40.38 -40.58 -16.36
C GLY A 387 -40.69 -41.86 -17.12
N SER A 388 -41.78 -42.55 -16.73
CA SER A 388 -42.29 -43.72 -17.47
C SER A 388 -43.76 -43.57 -17.84
N CYS A 389 -44.29 -44.51 -18.62
CA CYS A 389 -45.65 -44.46 -19.12
C CYS A 389 -46.66 -45.03 -18.11
N ALA A 390 -47.76 -44.30 -17.90
CA ALA A 390 -48.89 -44.78 -17.10
C ALA A 390 -49.71 -45.79 -17.92
N PHE A 391 -49.47 -47.09 -17.77
CA PHE A 391 -50.44 -48.08 -18.24
C PHE A 391 -51.61 -48.10 -17.27
N ASN A 392 -52.64 -47.32 -17.56
CA ASN A 392 -53.96 -47.66 -17.01
C ASN A 392 -54.29 -49.02 -17.60
N ALA A 393 -54.48 -50.02 -16.74
CA ALA A 393 -54.99 -51.32 -17.16
C ALA A 393 -56.33 -51.07 -17.86
N SER A 394 -56.31 -51.00 -19.19
CA SER A 394 -57.55 -50.91 -19.96
C SER A 394 -58.34 -52.18 -19.69
N PRO A 395 -59.66 -52.06 -19.44
CA PRO A 395 -60.48 -53.22 -19.15
C PRO A 395 -60.39 -54.15 -20.34
N ILE A 396 -60.06 -55.40 -20.05
CA ILE A 396 -60.16 -56.54 -20.96
C ILE A 396 -61.50 -56.39 -21.69
N ALA A 397 -61.45 -56.09 -22.99
CA ALA A 397 -62.62 -56.15 -23.85
C ALA A 397 -63.06 -57.62 -23.87
N THR A 398 -64.08 -57.91 -23.07
CA THR A 398 -64.82 -59.15 -23.13
C THR A 398 -65.80 -59.02 -24.29
N GLU A 399 -65.65 -59.96 -25.22
CA GLU A 399 -66.63 -60.48 -26.17
C GLU A 399 -66.94 -59.72 -27.47
N GLY A 400 -67.11 -60.54 -28.51
CA GLY A 400 -67.40 -60.24 -29.91
C GLY A 400 -67.00 -61.42 -30.79
#